data_AF-A0A2E7VEJ4-F1
#
_entry.id   AF-A0A2E7VEJ4-F1
#
_cell.length_a   1.000
_cell.length_b   1.000
_cell.length_c   1.000
_cell.angle_alpha   90.00
_cell.angle_beta   90.00
_cell.angle_gamma   90.00
#
_symmetry.space_group_name_H-M   'P 1'
#
loop_
_entity.id
_entity.type
_entity.pdbx_description
1 polymer ?
#
loop_
_entity_poly.entity_id
_entity_poly.type
_entity_poly.pdbx_seq_one_letter_code
_entity_poly.pdbx_strand_id
1 'polypeptide(L)'
;MLVGAFVALLVGLATPAYFRAVSPESLSDVGEGSPGLTEEADKLVRAAKVGPYEMLKRLGLPDSEALDQRMNNVLSNSKGDSTDSVYLLAGTAGAVDVENFRKYFGGLDPFNRAKGRNAAFFVFNHAYRQGVLKDWLDSKSNNQNVKRVLESVPLDGRPGAFWAQVLTNPLIRDAPGAKVVKLDGFRFFPDRRLALSVAIHPIQGLSEEEIALAESACHNEARLQLKAESLEAERFLLSKTDGKTTLEPQDASASAKVTAGSLREVSDGLRELFAGPTDDGAFHVVILGGVLGPNGDLEIHGRWLPYPMLVPMMLGTAMFVETGYLDSGSDPGYELGNLSSGMLQGDLASKERLRAAYWSIYQLASRLNWGQMAELLDSCPDLRAIDDVATLVRMTSARTSELKSRLKRLDWEAKANSDADKGKPIAKERESLQRLLEEAQKDFDEDLATVYAATLLSGDPSAVLRYVRDYPVKGEVREQRALADLRFAMSQGKDALDYLLELGLPVYEPSWALSAISPLFP
;
A
#
# COMPACT_ATOMS: atom_id res chain seq x y z
N MET A 1 -48.40 -20.74 -35.58
CA MET A 1 -47.95 -21.21 -34.25
C MET A 1 -46.43 -21.39 -34.16
N LEU A 2 -45.78 -22.05 -35.13
CA LEU A 2 -44.32 -22.29 -35.12
C LEU A 2 -43.45 -21.02 -35.08
N VAL A 3 -43.83 -19.97 -35.82
CA VAL A 3 -43.12 -18.68 -35.80
C VAL A 3 -43.25 -17.95 -34.46
N GLY A 4 -44.44 -17.96 -33.86
CA GLY A 4 -44.67 -17.35 -32.54
C GLY A 4 -43.95 -18.07 -31.41
N ALA A 5 -43.84 -19.41 -31.48
CA ALA A 5 -43.07 -20.20 -30.52
C ALA A 5 -41.56 -19.95 -30.67
N PHE A 6 -41.07 -19.80 -31.91
CA PHE A 6 -39.67 -19.48 -32.17
C PHE A 6 -39.29 -18.07 -31.68
N VAL A 7 -40.15 -17.08 -31.94
CA VAL A 7 -39.96 -15.71 -31.41
C VAL A 7 -40.03 -15.70 -29.89
N ALA A 8 -40.99 -16.40 -29.26
CA ALA A 8 -41.08 -16.48 -27.81
C ALA A 8 -39.88 -17.20 -27.17
N LEU A 9 -39.31 -18.20 -27.85
CA LEU A 9 -38.08 -18.87 -27.42
C LEU A 9 -36.86 -17.94 -27.53
N LEU A 10 -36.75 -17.17 -28.62
CA LEU A 10 -35.69 -16.17 -28.80
C LEU A 10 -35.80 -15.04 -27.77
N VAL A 11 -37.00 -14.52 -27.54
CA VAL A 11 -37.25 -13.54 -26.47
C VAL A 11 -36.93 -14.16 -25.10
N GLY A 12 -37.40 -15.37 -24.81
CA GLY A 12 -37.12 -16.06 -23.54
C GLY A 12 -35.64 -16.36 -23.30
N LEU A 13 -34.85 -16.58 -24.35
CA LEU A 13 -33.40 -16.78 -24.28
C LEU A 13 -32.62 -15.45 -24.19
N ALA A 14 -33.11 -14.39 -24.81
CA ALA A 14 -32.50 -13.07 -24.78
C ALA A 14 -32.78 -12.30 -23.48
N THR A 15 -33.99 -12.43 -22.92
CA THR A 15 -34.45 -11.63 -21.75
C THR A 15 -33.51 -11.76 -20.53
N PRO A 16 -33.01 -12.94 -20.13
CA PRO A 16 -32.10 -13.05 -18.98
C PRO A 16 -30.71 -12.45 -19.21
N ALA A 17 -30.27 -12.30 -20.47
CA ALA A 17 -28.93 -11.82 -20.81
C ALA A 17 -28.88 -10.28 -20.86
N TYR A 18 -29.91 -9.63 -21.43
CA TYR A 18 -29.98 -8.16 -21.53
C TYR A 18 -30.12 -7.44 -20.18
N PHE A 19 -30.61 -8.12 -19.13
CA PHE A 19 -30.66 -7.57 -17.76
C PHE A 19 -29.42 -7.90 -16.91
N ARG A 20 -28.43 -8.61 -17.46
CA ARG A 20 -27.22 -9.05 -16.74
C ARG A 20 -25.91 -8.56 -17.35
N ALA A 21 -25.98 -7.80 -18.44
CA ALA A 21 -24.83 -7.24 -19.13
C ALA A 21 -25.23 -5.94 -19.84
N VAL A 22 -24.27 -5.05 -20.05
CA VAL A 22 -24.43 -3.81 -20.83
C VAL A 22 -24.10 -4.11 -22.30
N SER A 23 -24.94 -3.68 -23.24
CA SER A 23 -24.63 -3.88 -24.66
C SER A 23 -23.50 -2.94 -25.12
N PRO A 24 -22.57 -3.40 -25.98
CA PRO A 24 -21.54 -2.55 -26.58
C PRO A 24 -22.10 -1.31 -27.28
N GLU A 25 -23.25 -1.45 -27.95
CA GLU A 25 -23.92 -0.35 -28.66
C GLU A 25 -24.42 0.71 -27.68
N SER A 26 -24.95 0.31 -26.51
CA SER A 26 -25.38 1.27 -25.49
C SER A 26 -24.21 2.09 -24.97
N LEU A 27 -23.03 1.47 -24.80
CA LEU A 27 -21.83 2.18 -24.38
C LEU A 27 -21.32 3.12 -25.46
N SER A 28 -21.38 2.73 -26.73
CA SER A 28 -21.04 3.60 -27.84
C SER A 28 -21.98 4.82 -27.90
N ASP A 29 -23.29 4.60 -27.77
CA ASP A 29 -24.30 5.66 -27.84
C ASP A 29 -24.19 6.63 -26.66
N VAL A 30 -23.99 6.11 -25.44
CA VAL A 30 -23.82 6.94 -24.24
C VAL A 30 -22.48 7.68 -24.25
N GLY A 31 -21.43 7.05 -24.76
CA GLY A 31 -20.10 7.66 -24.86
C GLY A 31 -19.97 8.71 -25.95
N GLU A 32 -20.89 8.75 -26.92
CA GLU A 32 -20.80 9.63 -28.08
C GLU A 32 -20.68 11.10 -27.68
N GLY A 33 -19.59 11.74 -28.11
CA GLY A 33 -19.30 13.15 -27.83
C GLY A 33 -18.69 13.43 -26.45
N SER A 34 -18.53 12.41 -25.60
CA SER A 34 -17.79 12.52 -24.33
C SER A 34 -16.28 12.35 -24.56
N PRO A 35 -15.40 12.97 -23.74
CA PRO A 35 -13.96 12.82 -23.87
C PRO A 35 -13.53 11.38 -23.62
N GLY A 36 -12.71 10.79 -24.51
CA GLY A 36 -12.14 9.46 -24.35
C GLY A 36 -10.65 9.49 -24.02
N LEU A 37 -10.01 8.33 -24.17
CA LEU A 37 -8.57 8.15 -23.94
C LEU A 37 -7.71 9.06 -24.83
N THR A 38 -8.15 9.33 -26.06
CA THR A 38 -7.39 10.15 -27.03
C THR A 38 -7.40 11.64 -26.63
N GLU A 39 -8.55 12.16 -26.19
CA GLU A 39 -8.69 13.54 -25.71
C GLU A 39 -7.89 13.76 -24.43
N GLU A 40 -7.92 12.81 -23.49
CA GLU A 40 -7.11 12.89 -22.27
C GLU A 40 -5.61 12.79 -22.59
N ALA A 41 -5.21 11.91 -23.51
CA ALA A 41 -3.83 11.85 -23.99
C ALA A 41 -3.39 13.16 -24.66
N ASP A 42 -4.27 13.81 -25.44
CA ASP A 42 -4.00 15.11 -26.04
C ASP A 42 -3.77 16.20 -24.98
N LYS A 43 -4.59 16.23 -23.93
CA LYS A 43 -4.41 17.14 -22.79
C LYS A 43 -3.05 16.94 -22.13
N LEU A 44 -2.65 15.69 -21.89
CA LEU A 44 -1.34 15.36 -21.30
C LEU A 44 -0.17 15.76 -22.22
N VAL A 45 -0.30 15.57 -23.54
CA VAL A 45 0.70 16.03 -24.53
C VAL A 45 0.84 17.54 -24.50
N ARG A 46 -0.27 18.29 -24.50
CA ARG A 46 -0.25 19.77 -24.41
C ARG A 46 0.40 20.26 -23.12
N ALA A 47 0.19 19.55 -22.02
CA ALA A 47 0.78 19.85 -20.71
C ALA A 47 2.22 19.30 -20.54
N ALA A 48 2.79 18.68 -21.57
CA ALA A 48 4.11 18.05 -21.55
C ALA A 48 4.27 17.00 -20.41
N LYS A 49 3.22 16.25 -20.10
CA LYS A 49 3.19 15.21 -19.06
C LYS A 49 3.56 13.85 -19.67
N VAL A 50 4.87 13.66 -19.89
CA VAL A 50 5.44 12.48 -20.59
C VAL A 50 5.05 11.15 -19.93
N GLY A 51 5.25 11.02 -18.62
CA GLY A 51 4.99 9.79 -17.87
C GLY A 51 3.51 9.37 -17.88
N PRO A 52 2.57 10.28 -17.56
CA PRO A 52 1.14 10.03 -17.73
C PRO A 52 0.76 9.62 -19.16
N TYR A 53 1.27 10.32 -20.18
CA TYR A 53 1.00 9.98 -21.58
C TYR A 53 1.52 8.58 -21.96
N GLU A 54 2.76 8.24 -21.56
CA GLU A 54 3.33 6.91 -21.76
C GLU A 54 2.49 5.81 -21.13
N MET A 55 1.81 6.09 -20.00
CA MET A 55 0.90 5.15 -19.37
C MET A 55 -0.35 4.91 -20.24
N LEU A 56 -1.00 5.97 -20.73
CA LEU A 56 -2.18 5.83 -21.59
C LEU A 56 -1.85 5.15 -22.93
N LYS A 57 -0.66 5.42 -23.48
CA LYS A 57 -0.19 4.82 -24.74
C LYS A 57 -0.18 3.29 -24.71
N ARG A 58 0.02 2.68 -23.53
CA ARG A 58 0.00 1.22 -23.35
C ARG A 58 -1.35 0.58 -23.68
N LEU A 59 -2.43 1.37 -23.70
CA LEU A 59 -3.78 0.92 -24.02
C LEU A 59 -4.12 0.95 -25.52
N GLY A 60 -3.16 1.30 -26.39
CA GLY A 60 -3.37 1.25 -27.84
C GLY A 60 -4.18 2.42 -28.40
N LEU A 61 -3.74 3.64 -28.14
CA LEU A 61 -4.38 4.87 -28.66
C LEU A 61 -4.37 4.91 -30.20
N PRO A 62 -5.53 5.18 -30.87
CA PRO A 62 -5.63 5.20 -32.34
C PRO A 62 -4.67 6.17 -33.03
N ASP A 63 -4.48 7.37 -32.48
CA ASP A 63 -3.64 8.44 -33.05
C ASP A 63 -2.27 8.57 -32.38
N SER A 64 -1.75 7.48 -31.83
CA SER A 64 -0.50 7.49 -31.04
C SER A 64 0.71 8.08 -31.79
N GLU A 65 0.87 7.81 -33.09
CA GLU A 65 1.99 8.36 -33.87
C GLU A 65 1.92 9.89 -34.01
N ALA A 66 0.73 10.44 -34.24
CA ALA A 66 0.53 11.89 -34.34
C ALA A 66 0.75 12.56 -32.98
N LEU A 67 0.25 11.95 -31.90
CA LEU A 67 0.47 12.41 -30.53
C LEU A 67 1.96 12.33 -30.13
N ASP A 68 2.68 11.29 -30.55
CA ASP A 68 4.12 11.16 -30.33
C ASP A 68 4.90 12.28 -31.03
N GLN A 69 4.58 12.58 -32.29
CA GLN A 69 5.20 13.69 -33.02
C GLN A 69 4.94 15.02 -32.32
N ARG A 70 3.71 15.24 -31.84
CA ARG A 70 3.35 16.45 -31.10
C ARG A 70 4.05 16.52 -29.75
N MET A 71 4.15 15.42 -29.01
CA MET A 71 4.93 15.37 -27.77
C MET A 71 6.39 15.73 -28.06
N ASN A 72 7.01 15.12 -29.06
CA ASN A 72 8.38 15.44 -29.45
C ASN A 72 8.56 16.92 -29.83
N ASN A 73 7.58 17.53 -30.51
CA ASN A 73 7.58 18.96 -30.82
C ASN A 73 7.40 19.85 -29.58
N VAL A 74 6.57 19.45 -28.61
CA VAL A 74 6.42 20.15 -27.34
C VAL A 74 7.73 20.07 -26.55
N LEU A 75 8.37 18.90 -26.53
CA LEU A 75 9.64 18.68 -25.86
C LEU A 75 10.79 19.49 -26.48
N SER A 76 10.89 19.53 -27.82
CA SER A 76 11.94 20.27 -28.54
C SER A 76 11.81 21.79 -28.44
N ASN A 77 10.58 22.30 -28.31
CA ASN A 77 10.31 23.73 -28.12
C ASN A 77 10.42 24.18 -26.65
N SER A 78 10.39 23.24 -25.71
CA SER A 78 10.64 23.57 -24.30
C SER A 78 12.10 24.03 -24.15
N LYS A 79 12.37 25.11 -23.40
CA LYS A 79 13.74 25.61 -23.12
C LYS A 79 14.59 24.65 -22.27
N GLY A 80 14.08 23.44 -22.03
CA GLY A 80 14.79 22.36 -21.42
C GLY A 80 15.74 21.73 -22.42
N ASP A 81 16.99 21.53 -22.04
CA ASP A 81 17.90 20.71 -22.86
C ASP A 81 17.30 19.30 -22.97
N SER A 82 16.75 18.94 -24.14
CA SER A 82 16.01 17.69 -24.37
C SER A 82 16.85 16.42 -24.19
N THR A 83 18.15 16.60 -23.93
CA THR A 83 19.09 15.56 -23.53
C THR A 83 19.13 15.30 -22.02
N ASP A 84 18.44 16.10 -21.21
CA ASP A 84 18.47 15.95 -19.77
C ASP A 84 17.60 14.77 -19.30
N SER A 85 18.26 13.76 -18.73
CA SER A 85 17.65 12.57 -18.11
C SER A 85 16.56 12.88 -17.08
N VAL A 86 16.50 14.12 -16.57
CA VAL A 86 15.51 14.54 -15.58
C VAL A 86 14.07 14.40 -16.07
N TYR A 87 13.76 14.67 -17.34
CA TYR A 87 12.37 14.55 -17.84
C TYR A 87 11.86 13.12 -17.79
N LEU A 88 12.72 12.16 -18.16
CA LEU A 88 12.43 10.71 -18.10
C LEU A 88 12.26 10.21 -16.66
N LEU A 89 12.94 10.86 -15.71
CA LEU A 89 12.86 10.53 -14.29
C LEU A 89 11.64 11.15 -13.63
N ALA A 90 11.36 12.42 -13.93
CA ALA A 90 10.23 13.16 -13.39
C ALA A 90 8.91 12.76 -14.06
N GLY A 91 8.94 12.21 -15.28
CA GLY A 91 7.73 11.91 -16.03
C GLY A 91 7.00 13.15 -16.56
N THR A 92 7.69 14.29 -16.69
CA THR A 92 7.14 15.54 -17.21
C THR A 92 8.26 16.44 -17.73
N ALA A 93 7.94 17.27 -18.72
CA ALA A 93 8.78 18.33 -19.25
C ALA A 93 8.24 19.74 -19.00
N GLY A 94 7.21 19.87 -18.14
CA GLY A 94 6.77 21.18 -17.65
C GLY A 94 7.91 21.87 -16.93
N ALA A 95 8.32 23.07 -17.37
CA ALA A 95 9.47 23.77 -16.79
C ALA A 95 9.33 23.97 -15.27
N VAL A 96 8.12 24.29 -14.81
CA VAL A 96 7.78 24.44 -13.39
C VAL A 96 7.94 23.12 -12.64
N ASP A 97 7.42 22.02 -13.18
CA ASP A 97 7.51 20.70 -12.53
C ASP A 97 8.93 20.16 -12.50
N VAL A 98 9.70 20.41 -13.55
CA VAL A 98 11.09 19.97 -13.66
C VAL A 98 12.00 20.81 -12.77
N GLU A 99 11.77 22.12 -12.70
CA GLU A 99 12.45 23.00 -11.76
C GLU A 99 12.15 22.58 -10.32
N ASN A 100 10.88 22.37 -9.98
CA ASN A 100 10.46 21.84 -8.69
C ASN A 100 11.12 20.49 -8.40
N PHE A 101 11.10 19.56 -9.36
CA PHE A 101 11.69 18.24 -9.20
C PHE A 101 13.21 18.32 -8.94
N ARG A 102 13.95 19.11 -9.72
CA ARG A 102 15.40 19.32 -9.52
C ARG A 102 15.68 19.99 -8.18
N LYS A 103 14.94 21.05 -7.87
CA LYS A 103 15.11 21.87 -6.67
C LYS A 103 14.86 21.08 -5.40
N TYR A 104 13.80 20.27 -5.37
CA TYR A 104 13.36 19.58 -4.16
C TYR A 104 14.00 18.22 -3.99
N PHE A 105 14.22 17.50 -5.10
CA PHE A 105 14.70 16.12 -5.01
C PHE A 105 16.15 15.93 -5.43
N GLY A 106 16.78 16.90 -6.10
CA GLY A 106 18.15 16.77 -6.60
C GLY A 106 18.32 15.70 -7.68
N GLY A 107 17.21 15.17 -8.22
CA GLY A 107 17.19 14.09 -9.20
C GLY A 107 17.10 12.69 -8.60
N LEU A 108 17.59 11.70 -9.35
CA LEU A 108 17.64 10.29 -8.94
C LEU A 108 19.10 9.84 -8.83
N ASP A 109 19.42 9.02 -7.83
CA ASP A 109 20.79 8.57 -7.61
C ASP A 109 21.33 7.75 -8.80
N PRO A 110 22.65 7.79 -9.07
CA PRO A 110 23.24 7.12 -10.21
C PRO A 110 22.98 5.61 -10.27
N PHE A 111 22.89 4.93 -9.12
CA PHE A 111 22.69 3.49 -9.06
C PHE A 111 21.28 3.10 -9.52
N ASN A 112 20.26 3.77 -9.01
CA ASN A 112 18.89 3.53 -9.47
C ASN A 112 18.69 3.98 -10.91
N ARG A 113 19.36 5.07 -11.34
CA ARG A 113 19.32 5.56 -12.72
C ARG A 113 19.89 4.53 -13.69
N ALA A 114 21.06 3.97 -13.38
CA ALA A 114 21.70 2.93 -14.20
C ALA A 114 20.86 1.65 -14.30
N LYS A 115 19.94 1.42 -13.35
CA LYS A 115 19.01 0.28 -13.35
C LYS A 115 17.64 0.61 -13.95
N GLY A 116 17.45 1.80 -14.51
CA GLY A 116 16.17 2.25 -15.07
C GLY A 116 15.06 2.37 -14.03
N ARG A 117 15.39 2.51 -12.74
CA ARG A 117 14.41 2.59 -11.65
C ARG A 117 14.02 4.05 -11.40
N ASN A 118 12.95 4.49 -12.04
CA ASN A 118 12.47 5.88 -11.98
C ASN A 118 11.22 6.07 -11.10
N ALA A 119 10.84 5.09 -10.30
CA ALA A 119 9.70 5.20 -9.39
C ALA A 119 9.89 6.36 -8.39
N ALA A 120 8.81 7.07 -8.07
CA ALA A 120 8.80 8.26 -7.22
C ALA A 120 9.43 7.99 -5.85
N PHE A 121 9.27 6.77 -5.30
CA PHE A 121 9.91 6.37 -4.05
C PHE A 121 11.43 6.53 -4.08
N PHE A 122 12.10 6.19 -5.19
CA PHE A 122 13.56 6.30 -5.28
C PHE A 122 14.01 7.76 -5.29
N VAL A 123 13.21 8.64 -5.88
CA VAL A 123 13.41 10.09 -5.85
C VAL A 123 13.28 10.61 -4.41
N PHE A 124 12.22 10.23 -3.69
CA PHE A 124 12.03 10.63 -2.28
C PHE A 124 13.16 10.15 -1.39
N ASN A 125 13.57 8.89 -1.58
CA ASN A 125 14.66 8.31 -0.81
C ASN A 125 16.00 8.98 -1.12
N HIS A 126 16.27 9.36 -2.37
CA HIS A 126 17.46 10.12 -2.71
C HIS A 126 17.46 11.49 -2.01
N ALA A 127 16.37 12.23 -2.15
CA ALA A 127 16.23 13.57 -1.57
C ALA A 127 16.33 13.57 -0.04
N TYR A 128 15.72 12.58 0.61
CA TYR A 128 15.86 12.35 2.04
C TYR A 128 17.32 12.12 2.44
N ARG A 129 18.04 11.25 1.71
CA ARG A 129 19.45 10.95 2.02
C ARG A 129 20.40 12.14 1.85
N GLN A 130 20.03 13.12 1.03
CA GLN A 130 20.78 14.36 0.87
C GLN A 130 20.44 15.40 1.96
N GLY A 131 19.39 15.21 2.76
CA GLY A 131 18.92 16.17 3.77
C GLY A 131 18.16 17.38 3.23
N VAL A 132 18.33 17.69 1.93
CA VAL A 132 17.81 18.90 1.27
C VAL A 132 16.29 19.04 1.39
N LEU A 133 15.52 17.95 1.19
CA LEU A 133 14.06 18.02 1.13
C LEU A 133 13.45 18.44 2.46
N LYS A 134 13.94 17.89 3.58
CA LYS A 134 13.43 18.22 4.90
C LYS A 134 13.76 19.66 5.27
N ASP A 135 15.03 20.05 5.11
CA ASP A 135 15.48 21.42 5.43
C ASP A 135 14.74 22.47 4.59
N TRP A 136 14.45 22.15 3.33
CA TRP A 136 13.67 23.01 2.46
C TRP A 136 12.21 23.14 2.94
N LEU A 137 11.53 22.02 3.20
CA LEU A 137 10.15 22.02 3.68
C LEU A 137 10.04 22.78 5.02
N ASP A 138 10.97 22.55 5.96
CA ASP A 138 11.00 23.23 7.27
C ASP A 138 11.25 24.74 7.15
N SER A 139 12.12 25.18 6.23
CA SER A 139 12.53 26.59 6.13
C SER A 139 11.71 27.45 5.17
N LYS A 140 10.98 26.84 4.22
CA LYS A 140 10.32 27.57 3.12
C LYS A 140 8.81 27.35 3.04
N SER A 141 8.26 26.25 3.57
CA SER A 141 6.82 26.01 3.50
C SER A 141 6.05 26.96 4.43
N ASN A 142 5.04 27.62 3.88
CA ASN A 142 4.03 28.35 4.65
C ASN A 142 2.74 27.54 4.83
N ASN A 143 2.66 26.34 4.24
CA ASN A 143 1.49 25.48 4.32
C ASN A 143 1.42 24.82 5.71
N GLN A 144 0.33 25.07 6.44
CA GLN A 144 0.18 24.55 7.79
C GLN A 144 -0.02 23.03 7.84
N ASN A 145 -0.62 22.45 6.80
CA ASN A 145 -0.77 20.99 6.68
C ASN A 145 0.59 20.32 6.47
N VAL A 146 1.46 20.93 5.66
CA VAL A 146 2.84 20.47 5.47
C VAL A 146 3.59 20.48 6.80
N LYS A 147 3.52 21.57 7.56
CA LYS A 147 4.17 21.65 8.89
C LYS A 147 3.68 20.57 9.85
N ARG A 148 2.37 20.32 9.91
CA ARG A 148 1.80 19.24 10.73
C ARG A 148 2.31 17.86 10.30
N VAL A 149 2.42 17.61 8.99
CA VAL A 149 3.01 16.37 8.47
C VAL A 149 4.48 16.26 8.88
N LEU A 150 5.28 17.33 8.74
CA LEU A 150 6.69 17.36 9.14
C LEU A 150 6.88 17.10 10.64
N GLU A 151 6.04 17.70 11.48
CA GLU A 151 6.03 17.45 12.92
C GLU A 151 5.74 15.98 13.25
N SER A 152 5.00 15.29 12.40
CA SER A 152 4.67 13.87 12.58
C SER A 152 5.77 12.91 12.08
N VAL A 153 6.83 13.40 11.43
CA VAL A 153 7.94 12.56 10.94
C VAL A 153 8.72 11.96 12.12
N PRO A 154 8.93 10.63 12.17
CA PRO A 154 9.72 10.01 13.22
C PRO A 154 11.21 10.39 13.10
N LEU A 155 11.83 10.73 14.24
CA LEU A 155 13.22 11.21 14.29
C LEU A 155 14.24 10.09 14.61
N ASP A 156 13.87 9.15 15.49
CA ASP A 156 14.79 8.11 15.96
C ASP A 156 14.12 6.74 15.90
N GLY A 157 13.88 6.31 14.66
CA GLY A 157 13.41 4.96 14.34
C GLY A 157 11.90 4.84 14.15
N ARG A 158 11.49 3.61 13.85
CA ARG A 158 10.09 3.27 13.56
C ARG A 158 9.22 3.48 14.81
N PRO A 159 7.99 4.01 14.68
CA PRO A 159 7.03 3.97 15.77
C PRO A 159 6.85 2.53 16.29
N GLY A 160 7.03 2.33 17.60
CA GLY A 160 6.99 1.02 18.23
C GLY A 160 8.34 0.30 18.34
N ALA A 161 9.46 0.91 17.94
CA ALA A 161 10.79 0.32 18.09
C ALA A 161 11.18 0.01 19.55
N PHE A 162 10.50 0.60 20.53
CA PHE A 162 10.67 0.31 21.94
C PHE A 162 10.43 -1.18 22.28
N TRP A 163 9.63 -1.90 21.49
CA TRP A 163 9.37 -3.33 21.74
C TRP A 163 10.66 -4.14 21.74
N ALA A 164 11.59 -3.85 20.84
CA ALA A 164 12.88 -4.55 20.81
C ALA A 164 13.64 -4.35 22.14
N GLN A 165 13.68 -3.11 22.64
CA GLN A 165 14.38 -2.78 23.88
C GLN A 165 13.70 -3.40 25.11
N VAL A 166 12.37 -3.44 25.14
CA VAL A 166 11.60 -4.05 26.24
C VAL A 166 11.78 -5.56 26.27
N LEU A 167 11.67 -6.24 25.13
CA LEU A 167 11.72 -7.69 25.04
C LEU A 167 13.13 -8.27 25.26
N THR A 168 14.18 -7.48 25.01
CA THR A 168 15.57 -7.90 25.28
C THR A 168 16.09 -7.46 26.65
N ASN A 169 15.31 -6.72 27.44
CA ASN A 169 15.78 -6.24 28.73
C ASN A 169 15.70 -7.35 29.80
N PRO A 170 16.79 -7.70 30.49
CA PRO A 170 16.81 -8.72 31.55
C PRO A 170 15.76 -8.50 32.65
N LEU A 171 15.49 -7.24 33.04
CA LEU A 171 14.49 -6.91 34.07
C LEU A 171 13.06 -7.33 33.67
N ILE A 172 12.82 -7.48 32.37
CA ILE A 172 11.56 -7.95 31.81
C ILE A 172 11.66 -9.45 31.47
N ARG A 173 12.65 -9.82 30.65
CA ARG A 173 12.75 -11.16 30.05
C ARG A 173 13.04 -12.26 31.07
N ASP A 174 13.85 -11.98 32.09
CA ASP A 174 14.42 -13.02 32.95
C ASP A 174 13.62 -13.21 34.26
N ALA A 175 12.59 -12.39 34.48
CA ALA A 175 11.74 -12.43 35.66
C ALA A 175 10.29 -12.76 35.27
N PRO A 176 9.75 -13.93 35.66
CA PRO A 176 8.38 -14.30 35.33
C PRO A 176 7.37 -13.43 36.08
N GLY A 177 6.17 -13.28 35.52
CA GLY A 177 5.07 -12.53 36.12
C GLY A 177 4.51 -11.42 35.23
N ALA A 178 3.51 -10.72 35.75
CA ALA A 178 2.87 -9.61 35.06
C ALA A 178 3.66 -8.31 35.25
N LYS A 179 3.80 -7.54 34.17
CA LYS A 179 4.56 -6.29 34.17
C LYS A 179 3.79 -5.17 33.49
N VAL A 180 3.89 -3.96 34.04
CA VAL A 180 3.33 -2.73 33.46
C VAL A 180 4.46 -1.74 33.20
N VAL A 181 4.64 -1.35 31.94
CA VAL A 181 5.68 -0.40 31.54
C VAL A 181 5.05 0.91 31.09
N LYS A 182 5.27 2.01 31.81
CA LYS A 182 4.86 3.34 31.35
C LYS A 182 5.82 3.82 30.26
N LEU A 183 5.27 4.35 29.15
CA LEU A 183 6.06 4.97 28.10
C LEU A 183 6.18 6.47 28.36
N ASP A 184 7.42 6.97 28.37
CA ASP A 184 7.72 8.39 28.46
C ASP A 184 8.72 8.83 27.39
N GLY A 185 8.49 10.00 26.78
CA GLY A 185 9.26 10.48 25.62
C GLY A 185 8.95 9.78 24.28
N PHE A 186 7.92 8.94 24.21
CA PHE A 186 7.50 8.27 22.96
C PHE A 186 6.38 9.01 22.25
N ARG A 187 6.74 9.88 21.29
CA ARG A 187 5.82 10.79 20.58
C ARG A 187 4.56 10.15 19.96
N PHE A 188 4.67 8.92 19.45
CA PHE A 188 3.56 8.20 18.79
C PHE A 188 2.68 7.39 19.77
N PHE A 189 3.06 7.39 21.04
CA PHE A 189 2.43 6.65 22.13
C PHE A 189 2.38 7.51 23.41
N PRO A 190 1.85 8.76 23.34
CA PRO A 190 1.78 9.62 24.52
C PRO A 190 0.83 9.01 25.56
N ASP A 191 1.23 9.08 26.82
CA ASP A 191 0.47 8.56 27.97
C ASP A 191 0.07 7.07 27.91
N ARG A 192 0.76 6.30 27.06
CA ARG A 192 0.52 4.86 26.90
C ARG A 192 1.33 4.02 27.89
N ARG A 193 0.81 2.82 28.13
CA ARG A 193 1.46 1.79 28.95
C ARG A 193 1.55 0.50 28.17
N LEU A 194 2.49 -0.36 28.53
CA LEU A 194 2.56 -1.73 28.03
C LEU A 194 2.08 -2.65 29.14
N ALA A 195 1.24 -3.61 28.79
CA ALA A 195 0.94 -4.76 29.63
C ALA A 195 1.71 -5.96 29.09
N LEU A 196 2.39 -6.68 29.98
CA LEU A 196 3.18 -7.86 29.67
C LEU A 196 2.89 -8.97 30.67
N SER A 197 2.98 -10.21 30.21
CA SER A 197 3.08 -11.39 31.06
C SER A 197 4.21 -12.27 30.56
N VAL A 198 5.10 -12.64 31.47
CA VAL A 198 6.32 -13.40 31.16
C VAL A 198 6.24 -14.75 31.88
N ALA A 199 6.32 -15.83 31.12
CA ALA A 199 6.49 -17.18 31.66
C ALA A 199 7.83 -17.75 31.21
N ILE A 200 8.46 -18.53 32.10
CA ILE A 200 9.79 -19.08 31.91
C ILE A 200 9.78 -20.51 32.41
N HIS A 201 10.13 -21.46 31.54
CA HIS A 201 10.23 -22.88 31.89
C HIS A 201 11.62 -23.44 31.57
N PRO A 202 12.23 -24.25 32.45
CA PRO A 202 13.49 -24.91 32.14
C PRO A 202 13.29 -25.96 31.04
N ILE A 203 14.18 -25.98 30.06
CA ILE A 203 14.18 -26.95 28.95
C ILE A 203 15.48 -27.74 28.82
N GLN A 204 16.50 -27.39 29.62
CA GLN A 204 17.78 -28.07 29.60
C GLN A 204 17.64 -29.55 29.98
N GLY A 205 18.10 -30.44 29.10
CA GLY A 205 18.10 -31.89 29.34
C GLY A 205 16.76 -32.59 29.08
N LEU A 206 15.76 -31.88 28.56
CA LEU A 206 14.48 -32.45 28.14
C LEU A 206 14.57 -33.07 26.75
N SER A 207 13.77 -34.10 26.50
CA SER A 207 13.51 -34.64 25.16
C SER A 207 12.63 -33.70 24.32
N GLU A 208 12.56 -33.90 23.00
CA GLU A 208 11.74 -33.06 22.10
C GLU A 208 10.25 -33.04 22.49
N GLU A 209 9.71 -34.18 22.94
CA GLU A 209 8.31 -34.28 23.40
C GLU A 209 8.08 -33.49 24.70
N GLU A 210 9.05 -33.52 25.62
CA GLU A 210 9.00 -32.77 26.88
C GLU A 210 9.18 -31.26 26.66
N ILE A 211 9.99 -30.86 25.67
CA ILE A 211 10.11 -29.46 25.25
C ILE A 211 8.77 -28.95 24.74
N ALA A 212 8.09 -29.68 23.84
CA ALA A 212 6.78 -29.26 23.33
C ALA A 212 5.71 -29.12 24.44
N LEU A 213 5.76 -29.99 25.46
CA LEU A 213 4.92 -29.88 26.66
C LEU A 213 5.28 -28.64 27.49
N ALA A 214 6.58 -28.36 27.69
CA ALA A 214 7.06 -27.18 28.41
C ALA A 214 6.67 -25.88 27.69
N GLU A 215 6.75 -25.84 26.36
CA GLU A 215 6.29 -24.72 25.54
C GLU A 215 4.79 -24.45 25.74
N SER A 216 3.97 -25.50 25.67
CA SER A 216 2.52 -25.41 25.88
C SER A 216 2.18 -24.95 27.31
N ALA A 217 2.91 -25.46 28.31
CA ALA A 217 2.76 -25.04 29.70
C ALA A 217 3.12 -23.56 29.89
N CYS A 218 4.21 -23.10 29.28
CA CYS A 218 4.67 -21.71 29.33
C CYS A 218 3.62 -20.74 28.76
N HIS A 219 2.99 -21.10 27.64
CA HIS A 219 1.87 -20.31 27.07
C HIS A 219 0.66 -20.24 28.01
N ASN A 220 0.30 -21.36 28.63
CA ASN A 220 -0.81 -21.41 29.58
C ASN A 220 -0.50 -20.59 30.83
N GLU A 221 0.71 -20.70 31.37
CA GLU A 221 1.14 -19.94 32.54
C GLU A 221 1.09 -18.43 32.26
N ALA A 222 1.66 -17.96 31.14
CA ALA A 222 1.63 -16.55 30.77
C ALA A 222 0.19 -15.99 30.68
N ARG A 223 -0.79 -16.82 30.27
CA ARG A 223 -2.21 -16.41 30.27
C ARG A 223 -2.83 -16.41 31.67
N LEU A 224 -2.50 -17.41 32.50
CA LEU A 224 -3.07 -17.57 33.84
C LEU A 224 -2.56 -16.51 34.81
N GLN A 225 -1.29 -16.10 34.69
CA GLN A 225 -0.69 -15.05 35.53
C GLN A 225 -1.54 -13.77 35.51
N LEU A 226 -2.01 -13.34 34.34
CA LEU A 226 -2.84 -12.13 34.20
C LEU A 226 -4.25 -12.28 34.79
N LYS A 227 -4.73 -13.52 34.97
CA LYS A 227 -6.08 -13.81 35.50
C LYS A 227 -6.10 -14.05 37.01
N ALA A 228 -4.94 -14.13 37.66
CA ALA A 228 -4.82 -14.47 39.08
C ALA A 228 -5.52 -13.46 39.99
N GLU A 229 -6.27 -13.95 41.01
CA GLU A 229 -7.06 -13.13 41.95
C GLU A 229 -6.24 -12.15 42.81
N SER A 230 -4.97 -12.46 43.05
CA SER A 230 -3.99 -11.62 43.76
C SER A 230 -2.87 -11.15 42.82
N LEU A 231 -3.25 -10.63 41.64
CA LEU A 231 -2.28 -10.15 40.64
C LEU A 231 -1.51 -8.94 41.18
N GLU A 232 -0.23 -9.14 41.45
CA GLU A 232 0.75 -8.06 41.64
C GLU A 232 1.55 -7.90 40.36
N ALA A 233 1.50 -6.71 39.76
CA ALA A 233 2.25 -6.41 38.57
C ALA A 233 3.47 -5.54 38.92
N GLU A 234 4.65 -6.01 38.51
CA GLU A 234 5.87 -5.20 38.58
C GLU A 234 5.74 -3.99 37.65
N ARG A 235 6.26 -2.84 38.08
CA ARG A 235 6.09 -1.59 37.36
C ARG A 235 7.42 -1.03 36.93
N PHE A 236 7.43 -0.52 35.70
CA PHE A 236 8.61 0.06 35.08
C PHE A 236 8.26 1.37 34.37
N LEU A 237 9.25 2.23 34.25
CA LEU A 237 9.25 3.38 33.36
C LEU A 237 10.25 3.11 32.24
N LEU A 238 9.76 3.15 31.01
CA LEU A 238 10.61 3.25 29.84
C LEU A 238 10.64 4.71 29.41
N SER A 239 11.78 5.37 29.63
CA SER A 239 11.99 6.77 29.25
C SER A 239 12.88 6.85 28.02
N LYS A 240 12.55 7.77 27.11
CA LYS A 240 13.38 8.10 25.95
C LYS A 240 13.85 9.56 26.05
N THR A 241 15.15 9.75 26.26
CA THR A 241 15.81 11.06 26.38
C THR A 241 17.06 11.07 25.51
N ASP A 242 17.24 12.09 24.68
CA ASP A 242 18.41 12.26 23.80
C ASP A 242 18.74 11.03 22.94
N GLY A 243 17.71 10.36 22.42
CA GLY A 243 17.86 9.16 21.57
C GLY A 243 18.27 7.89 22.31
N LYS A 244 18.51 7.96 23.63
CA LYS A 244 18.73 6.80 24.50
C LYS A 244 17.42 6.41 25.17
N THR A 245 17.21 5.10 25.28
CA THR A 245 16.09 4.57 26.03
C THR A 245 16.59 3.85 27.27
N THR A 246 15.99 4.15 28.42
CA THR A 246 16.32 3.56 29.72
C THR A 246 15.06 2.95 30.33
N LEU A 247 15.22 1.77 30.95
CA LEU A 247 14.16 1.08 31.67
C LEU A 247 14.51 1.07 33.16
N GLU A 248 13.63 1.63 33.99
CA GLU A 248 13.82 1.74 35.44
C GLU A 248 12.61 1.17 36.18
N PRO A 249 12.80 0.43 37.29
CA PRO A 249 11.71 0.02 38.16
C PRO A 249 11.00 1.24 38.78
N GLN A 250 9.69 1.12 39.00
CA GLN A 250 8.90 2.15 39.67
C GLN A 250 8.09 1.59 40.84
N ASP A 251 7.87 2.43 41.85
CA ASP A 251 6.94 2.14 42.92
C ASP A 251 5.50 2.05 42.41
N ALA A 252 4.72 1.15 43.03
CA ALA A 252 3.34 0.85 42.63
C ALA A 252 2.42 2.09 42.60
N SER A 253 2.72 3.12 43.41
CA SER A 253 1.96 4.36 43.53
C SER A 253 2.11 5.30 42.32
N ALA A 254 3.24 5.25 41.59
CA ALA A 254 3.55 6.16 40.48
C ALA A 254 2.75 5.85 39.19
N SER A 255 2.12 4.68 39.11
CA SER A 255 1.43 4.16 37.92
C SER A 255 -0.02 3.73 38.19
N ALA A 256 -0.68 4.35 39.17
CA ALA A 256 -1.97 3.98 39.74
C ALA A 256 -3.17 3.85 38.75
N LYS A 257 -3.05 4.32 37.50
CA LYS A 257 -4.14 4.26 36.51
C LYS A 257 -4.45 2.85 35.98
N VAL A 258 -3.50 1.92 36.04
CA VAL A 258 -3.71 0.52 35.62
C VAL A 258 -3.74 -0.36 36.86
N THR A 259 -4.87 -1.02 37.08
CA THR A 259 -5.15 -1.90 38.22
C THR A 259 -5.06 -3.37 37.82
N ALA A 260 -4.94 -4.26 38.80
CA ALA A 260 -5.05 -5.70 38.58
C ALA A 260 -6.36 -6.10 37.85
N GLY A 261 -7.48 -5.44 38.17
CA GLY A 261 -8.76 -5.63 37.49
C GLY A 261 -8.70 -5.30 36.00
N SER A 262 -8.15 -4.13 35.65
CA SER A 262 -8.00 -3.73 34.24
C SER A 262 -7.09 -4.67 33.44
N LEU A 263 -6.06 -5.25 34.06
CA LEU A 263 -5.18 -6.22 33.40
C LEU A 263 -5.89 -7.56 33.13
N ARG A 264 -6.79 -7.99 34.02
CA ARG A 264 -7.63 -9.18 33.80
C ARG A 264 -8.59 -8.99 32.65
N GLU A 265 -9.22 -7.83 32.55
CA GLU A 265 -10.18 -7.53 31.49
C GLU A 265 -9.54 -7.59 30.10
N VAL A 266 -8.27 -7.19 29.98
CA VAL A 266 -7.54 -7.18 28.70
C VAL A 266 -6.71 -8.44 28.44
N SER A 267 -6.63 -9.38 29.39
CA SER A 267 -5.69 -10.51 29.34
C SER A 267 -5.88 -11.38 28.08
N ASP A 268 -7.13 -11.59 27.68
CA ASP A 268 -7.48 -12.43 26.53
C ASP A 268 -7.14 -11.77 25.19
N GLY A 269 -6.96 -10.45 25.17
CA GLY A 269 -6.59 -9.69 23.98
C GLY A 269 -5.08 -9.57 23.75
N LEU A 270 -4.25 -9.89 24.76
CA LEU A 270 -2.80 -9.79 24.63
C LEU A 270 -2.26 -10.78 23.61
N ARG A 271 -1.26 -10.35 22.84
CA ARG A 271 -0.68 -11.15 21.76
C ARG A 271 0.68 -11.68 22.17
N GLU A 272 1.06 -12.80 21.60
CA GLU A 272 2.43 -13.29 21.70
C GLU A 272 3.39 -12.30 21.02
N LEU A 273 4.32 -11.78 21.81
CA LEU A 273 5.37 -10.86 21.36
C LEU A 273 6.70 -11.60 21.14
N PHE A 274 6.94 -12.65 21.93
CA PHE A 274 8.12 -13.50 21.87
C PHE A 274 7.79 -14.89 22.39
N ALA A 275 8.28 -15.92 21.70
CA ALA A 275 8.33 -17.30 22.16
C ALA A 275 9.62 -17.93 21.65
N GLY A 276 10.41 -18.52 22.56
CA GLY A 276 11.66 -19.16 22.17
C GLY A 276 12.62 -19.39 23.34
N PRO A 277 13.72 -20.12 23.08
CA PRO A 277 14.72 -20.40 24.09
C PRO A 277 15.50 -19.14 24.51
N THR A 278 16.08 -19.17 25.71
CA THR A 278 17.13 -18.25 26.14
C THR A 278 18.41 -18.48 25.36
N ASP A 279 19.30 -17.49 25.36
CA ASP A 279 20.52 -17.51 24.54
C ASP A 279 21.49 -18.64 24.96
N ASP A 280 21.41 -19.09 26.21
CA ASP A 280 22.13 -20.24 26.77
C ASP A 280 21.42 -21.59 26.54
N GLY A 281 20.21 -21.58 25.96
CA GLY A 281 19.39 -22.75 25.70
C GLY A 281 18.82 -23.43 26.96
N ALA A 282 18.95 -22.80 28.13
CA ALA A 282 18.55 -23.42 29.39
C ALA A 282 17.04 -23.33 29.65
N PHE A 283 16.39 -22.26 29.19
CA PHE A 283 14.98 -21.97 29.43
C PHE A 283 14.24 -21.66 28.14
N HIS A 284 12.93 -21.91 28.14
CA HIS A 284 11.99 -21.41 27.14
C HIS A 284 11.18 -20.26 27.75
N VAL A 285 11.11 -19.15 27.03
CA VAL A 285 10.44 -17.92 27.48
C VAL A 285 9.28 -17.61 26.54
N VAL A 286 8.11 -17.34 27.12
CA VAL A 286 6.94 -16.81 26.41
C VAL A 286 6.59 -15.45 27.00
N ILE A 287 6.46 -14.45 26.13
CA ILE A 287 6.03 -13.10 26.49
C ILE A 287 4.75 -12.77 25.73
N LEU A 288 3.66 -12.61 26.48
CA LEU A 288 2.42 -12.04 25.99
C LEU A 288 2.40 -10.55 26.30
N GLY A 289 1.86 -9.73 25.40
CA GLY A 289 1.74 -8.31 25.68
C GLY A 289 0.92 -7.50 24.70
N GLY A 290 0.76 -6.22 25.04
CA GLY A 290 -0.04 -5.26 24.29
C GLY A 290 0.15 -3.83 24.79
N VAL A 291 -0.33 -2.87 24.02
CA VAL A 291 -0.32 -1.46 24.39
C VAL A 291 -1.66 -1.10 25.00
N LEU A 292 -1.64 -0.46 26.16
CA LEU A 292 -2.81 0.07 26.84
C LEU A 292 -2.92 1.58 26.57
N GLY A 293 -4.13 1.98 26.20
CA GLY A 293 -4.54 3.37 26.04
C GLY A 293 -4.47 4.16 27.35
N PRO A 294 -4.75 5.48 27.33
CA PRO A 294 -4.74 6.33 28.51
C PRO A 294 -5.78 5.89 29.55
N ASN A 295 -6.88 5.28 29.07
CA ASN A 295 -7.99 4.77 29.85
C ASN A 295 -7.78 3.34 30.34
N GLY A 296 -6.72 2.65 29.91
CA GLY A 296 -6.44 1.25 30.27
C GLY A 296 -6.93 0.22 29.26
N ASP A 297 -7.69 0.62 28.24
CA ASP A 297 -8.17 -0.28 27.19
C ASP A 297 -7.03 -0.77 26.30
N LEU A 298 -7.14 -2.01 25.80
CA LEU A 298 -6.16 -2.57 24.88
C LEU A 298 -6.27 -1.93 23.49
N GLU A 299 -5.19 -1.35 23.02
CA GLU A 299 -5.10 -0.74 21.69
C GLU A 299 -4.45 -1.70 20.69
N ILE A 300 -5.09 -1.85 19.53
CA ILE A 300 -4.55 -2.62 18.41
C ILE A 300 -3.81 -1.66 17.49
N HIS A 301 -2.52 -1.90 17.31
CA HIS A 301 -1.68 -1.08 16.43
C HIS A 301 -1.25 -1.84 15.19
N GLY A 302 -1.40 -1.20 14.04
CA GLY A 302 -0.88 -1.73 12.79
C GLY A 302 0.64 -1.51 12.65
N ARG A 303 1.24 -2.29 11.76
CA ARG A 303 2.66 -2.19 11.43
C ARG A 303 2.91 -0.98 10.52
N TRP A 304 3.69 -0.01 11.00
CA TRP A 304 4.19 1.10 10.16
C TRP A 304 5.09 0.61 9.02
N LEU A 305 5.29 1.43 7.98
CA LEU A 305 6.35 1.17 7.01
C LEU A 305 7.71 1.01 7.73
N PRO A 306 8.64 0.20 7.17
CA PRO A 306 10.02 0.17 7.67
C PRO A 306 10.60 1.58 7.72
N TYR A 307 11.37 1.89 8.76
CA TYR A 307 11.90 3.25 8.98
C TYR A 307 12.61 3.87 7.75
N PRO A 308 13.47 3.14 7.01
CA PRO A 308 14.11 3.67 5.81
C PRO A 308 13.15 3.98 4.65
N MET A 309 11.92 3.47 4.68
CA MET A 309 10.87 3.77 3.70
C MET A 309 9.93 4.85 4.22
N LEU A 310 9.59 4.81 5.51
CA LEU A 310 8.62 5.69 6.14
C LEU A 310 9.00 7.16 6.02
N VAL A 311 10.22 7.53 6.43
CA VAL A 311 10.63 8.94 6.45
C VAL A 311 10.66 9.56 5.05
N PRO A 312 11.31 8.95 4.03
CA PRO A 312 11.21 9.42 2.66
C PRO A 312 9.78 9.57 2.16
N MET A 313 8.89 8.61 2.49
CA MET A 313 7.50 8.66 2.08
C MET A 313 6.76 9.84 2.70
N MET A 314 6.91 10.08 4.01
CA MET A 314 6.26 11.22 4.68
C MET A 314 6.73 12.56 4.09
N LEU A 315 8.03 12.70 3.80
CA LEU A 315 8.59 13.91 3.19
C LEU A 315 8.14 14.09 1.73
N GLY A 316 8.13 13.01 0.94
CA GLY A 316 7.62 13.03 -0.43
C GLY A 316 6.14 13.38 -0.50
N THR A 317 5.33 12.82 0.40
CA THR A 317 3.91 13.18 0.54
C THR A 317 3.73 14.64 0.96
N ALA A 318 4.51 15.13 1.93
CA ALA A 318 4.49 16.55 2.31
C ALA A 318 4.80 17.47 1.12
N MET A 319 5.70 17.04 0.23
CA MET A 319 5.98 17.78 -1.00
C MET A 319 4.78 17.81 -1.94
N PHE A 320 4.05 16.71 -2.11
CA PHE A 320 2.82 16.70 -2.92
C PHE A 320 1.74 17.64 -2.37
N VAL A 321 1.60 17.72 -1.04
CA VAL A 321 0.73 18.70 -0.37
C VAL A 321 1.23 20.13 -0.64
N GLU A 322 2.54 20.38 -0.55
CA GLU A 322 3.11 21.71 -0.83
C GLU A 322 2.88 22.16 -2.28
N THR A 323 2.95 21.24 -3.24
CA THR A 323 2.72 21.54 -4.67
C THR A 323 1.23 21.61 -5.06
N GLY A 324 0.32 21.27 -4.15
CA GLY A 324 -1.13 21.27 -4.39
C GLY A 324 -1.69 20.06 -5.13
N TYR A 325 -0.89 18.99 -5.31
CA TYR A 325 -1.35 17.74 -5.95
C TYR A 325 -2.24 16.87 -5.03
N LEU A 326 -2.50 17.35 -3.82
CA LEU A 326 -3.36 16.72 -2.82
C LEU A 326 -4.42 17.70 -2.29
N ASP A 327 -4.73 18.76 -3.05
CA ASP A 327 -5.69 19.80 -2.67
C ASP A 327 -7.07 19.62 -3.37
N SER A 328 -7.28 18.47 -4.05
CA SER A 328 -8.51 18.20 -4.79
C SER A 328 -9.64 17.67 -3.89
N GLY A 329 -10.90 17.88 -4.30
CA GLY A 329 -12.08 17.32 -3.62
C GLY A 329 -12.22 17.73 -2.14
N SER A 330 -12.09 16.76 -1.23
CA SER A 330 -12.15 16.97 0.23
C SER A 330 -10.81 17.41 0.85
N ASP A 331 -9.81 17.69 0.01
CA ASP A 331 -8.45 18.07 0.37
C ASP A 331 -7.73 16.96 1.18
N PRO A 332 -7.24 15.90 0.50
CA PRO A 332 -6.39 14.88 1.08
C PRO A 332 -5.21 15.45 1.89
N GLY A 333 -4.65 16.59 1.49
CA GLY A 333 -3.57 17.29 2.18
C GLY A 333 -4.01 17.82 3.56
N TYR A 334 -5.19 18.41 3.63
CA TYR A 334 -5.84 18.82 4.87
C TYR A 334 -6.16 17.64 5.78
N GLU A 335 -6.69 16.54 5.21
CA GLU A 335 -6.94 15.31 5.96
C GLU A 335 -5.65 14.77 6.59
N LEU A 336 -4.56 14.67 5.81
CA LEU A 336 -3.26 14.24 6.31
C LEU A 336 -2.74 15.14 7.44
N GLY A 337 -2.85 16.46 7.30
CA GLY A 337 -2.44 17.40 8.33
C GLY A 337 -3.21 17.23 9.65
N ASN A 338 -4.53 16.99 9.57
CA ASN A 338 -5.36 16.72 10.74
C ASN A 338 -5.03 15.37 11.40
N LEU A 339 -4.85 14.32 10.60
CA LEU A 339 -4.46 13.00 11.10
C LEU A 339 -3.08 13.03 11.76
N SER A 340 -2.12 13.76 11.19
CA SER A 340 -0.82 14.01 11.83
C SER A 340 -0.95 14.69 13.18
N SER A 341 -1.80 15.71 13.29
CA SER A 341 -2.05 16.41 14.55
C SER A 341 -2.73 15.52 15.59
N GLY A 342 -3.78 14.80 15.20
CA GLY A 342 -4.49 13.86 16.07
C GLY A 342 -3.59 12.74 16.57
N MET A 343 -2.75 12.18 15.69
CA MET A 343 -1.76 11.17 16.08
C MET A 343 -0.79 11.70 17.14
N LEU A 344 -0.28 12.93 16.98
CA LEU A 344 0.64 13.55 17.94
C LEU A 344 -0.04 13.84 19.30
N GLN A 345 -1.37 14.01 19.31
CA GLN A 345 -2.18 14.10 20.53
C GLN A 345 -2.52 12.73 21.13
N GLY A 346 -2.10 11.63 20.49
CA GLY A 346 -2.36 10.28 20.96
C GLY A 346 -3.70 9.70 20.52
N ASP A 347 -4.35 10.25 19.49
CA ASP A 347 -5.53 9.62 18.90
C ASP A 347 -5.14 8.37 18.09
N LEU A 348 -5.68 7.22 18.52
CA LEU A 348 -5.44 5.93 17.88
C LEU A 348 -6.03 5.90 16.47
N ALA A 349 -7.23 6.44 16.27
CA ALA A 349 -7.91 6.39 14.99
C ALA A 349 -7.12 7.18 13.94
N SER A 350 -6.68 8.38 14.30
CA SER A 350 -5.78 9.19 13.46
C SER A 350 -4.47 8.46 13.15
N LYS A 351 -3.85 7.83 14.15
CA LYS A 351 -2.61 7.06 13.95
C LYS A 351 -2.78 5.94 12.93
N GLU A 352 -3.84 5.14 13.05
CA GLU A 352 -4.06 3.99 12.17
C GLU A 352 -4.46 4.40 10.75
N ARG A 353 -5.27 5.44 10.61
CA ARG A 353 -5.66 5.98 9.30
C ARG A 353 -4.47 6.61 8.59
N LEU A 354 -3.64 7.38 9.31
CA LEU A 354 -2.39 7.95 8.76
C LEU A 354 -1.41 6.84 8.33
N ARG A 355 -1.24 5.81 9.15
CA ARG A 355 -0.43 4.64 8.82
C ARG A 355 -0.91 3.95 7.55
N ALA A 356 -2.22 3.74 7.41
CA ALA A 356 -2.81 3.14 6.21
C ALA A 356 -2.55 4.01 4.97
N ALA A 357 -2.80 5.32 5.06
CA ALA A 357 -2.56 6.26 3.97
C ALA A 357 -1.11 6.19 3.45
N TYR A 358 -0.10 6.22 4.33
CA TYR A 358 1.29 6.11 3.89
C TYR A 358 1.63 4.77 3.23
N TRP A 359 1.01 3.67 3.67
CA TRP A 359 1.16 2.38 2.99
C TRP A 359 0.60 2.42 1.56
N SER A 360 -0.58 3.03 1.37
CA SER A 360 -1.24 3.14 0.08
C SER A 360 -0.45 4.05 -0.87
N ILE A 361 -0.03 5.21 -0.38
CA ILE A 361 0.84 6.14 -1.14
C ILE A 361 2.18 5.47 -1.51
N TYR A 362 2.80 4.71 -0.60
CA TYR A 362 4.03 3.97 -0.90
C TYR A 362 3.83 2.95 -2.03
N GLN A 363 2.71 2.23 -2.04
CA GLN A 363 2.43 1.24 -3.07
C GLN A 363 2.34 1.87 -4.46
N LEU A 364 1.75 3.06 -4.56
CA LEU A 364 1.74 3.86 -5.80
C LEU A 364 3.14 4.36 -6.14
N ALA A 365 3.83 5.01 -5.18
CA ALA A 365 5.16 5.58 -5.37
C ALA A 365 6.23 4.56 -5.75
N SER A 366 6.03 3.28 -5.42
CA SER A 366 6.95 2.19 -5.79
C SER A 366 6.80 1.71 -7.24
N ARG A 367 5.75 2.15 -7.95
CA ARG A 367 5.41 1.70 -9.30
C ARG A 367 5.27 2.85 -10.31
N LEU A 368 4.91 4.03 -9.85
CA LEU A 368 4.73 5.21 -10.67
C LEU A 368 5.93 6.14 -10.54
N ASN A 369 6.31 6.81 -11.64
CA ASN A 369 7.22 7.94 -11.56
C ASN A 369 6.52 9.18 -10.96
N TRP A 370 7.27 10.27 -10.73
CA TRP A 370 6.74 11.47 -10.08
C TRP A 370 5.53 12.07 -10.81
N GLY A 371 5.61 12.25 -12.14
CA GLY A 371 4.56 12.87 -12.95
C GLY A 371 3.31 12.01 -13.05
N GLN A 372 3.47 10.68 -13.15
CA GLN A 372 2.36 9.73 -13.07
C GLN A 372 1.68 9.80 -11.70
N MET A 373 2.46 9.84 -10.63
CA MET A 373 1.93 9.92 -9.28
C MET A 373 1.21 11.26 -9.04
N ALA A 374 1.77 12.37 -9.52
CA ALA A 374 1.16 13.70 -9.40
C ALA A 374 -0.21 13.76 -10.07
N GLU A 375 -0.30 13.32 -11.33
CA GLU A 375 -1.56 13.33 -12.09
C GLU A 375 -2.62 12.40 -11.47
N LEU A 376 -2.20 11.23 -11.01
CA LEU A 376 -3.09 10.27 -10.37
C LEU A 376 -3.63 10.78 -9.02
N LEU A 377 -2.77 11.39 -8.20
CA LEU A 377 -3.16 11.93 -6.89
C LEU A 377 -4.09 13.12 -7.04
N ASP A 378 -3.88 13.98 -8.04
CA ASP A 378 -4.77 15.11 -8.34
C ASP A 378 -6.20 14.63 -8.67
N SER A 379 -6.31 13.45 -9.29
CA SER A 379 -7.59 12.80 -9.62
C SER A 379 -8.24 12.04 -8.45
N CYS A 380 -7.62 12.01 -7.26
CA CYS A 380 -8.16 11.32 -6.08
C CYS A 380 -8.82 12.32 -5.11
N PRO A 381 -10.15 12.28 -4.91
CA PRO A 381 -10.87 13.29 -4.11
C PRO A 381 -10.63 13.22 -2.60
N ASP A 382 -10.15 12.08 -2.07
CA ASP A 382 -9.91 11.85 -0.64
C ASP A 382 -8.86 10.74 -0.40
N LEU A 383 -8.46 10.52 0.86
CA LEU A 383 -7.50 9.45 1.20
C LEU A 383 -8.05 8.03 0.95
N ARG A 384 -9.37 7.86 0.91
CA ARG A 384 -9.99 6.56 0.61
C ARG A 384 -9.85 6.25 -0.86
N ALA A 385 -10.04 7.21 -1.75
CA ALA A 385 -9.81 7.05 -3.18
C ALA A 385 -8.36 6.66 -3.46
N ILE A 386 -7.39 7.26 -2.76
CA ILE A 386 -5.96 6.86 -2.85
C ILE A 386 -5.78 5.40 -2.40
N ASP A 387 -6.42 4.97 -1.31
CA ASP A 387 -6.37 3.58 -0.86
C ASP A 387 -7.05 2.61 -1.84
N ASP A 388 -8.14 3.04 -2.48
CA ASP A 388 -8.87 2.25 -3.46
C ASP A 388 -8.02 2.05 -4.74
N VAL A 389 -7.34 3.08 -5.25
CA VAL A 389 -6.37 2.92 -6.35
C VAL A 389 -5.21 2.02 -5.93
N ALA A 390 -4.64 2.21 -4.73
CA ALA A 390 -3.57 1.36 -4.25
C ALA A 390 -4.02 -0.10 -4.15
N THR A 391 -5.29 -0.35 -3.78
CA THR A 391 -5.91 -1.68 -3.76
C THR A 391 -6.01 -2.28 -5.16
N LEU A 392 -6.51 -1.52 -6.14
CA LEU A 392 -6.55 -1.94 -7.55
C LEU A 392 -5.14 -2.32 -8.05
N VAL A 393 -4.14 -1.49 -7.78
CA VAL A 393 -2.74 -1.76 -8.16
C VAL A 393 -2.16 -3.01 -7.46
N ARG A 394 -2.59 -3.30 -6.23
CA ARG A 394 -2.20 -4.55 -5.55
C ARG A 394 -2.79 -5.77 -6.25
N MET A 395 -4.07 -5.71 -6.63
CA MET A 395 -4.76 -6.79 -7.33
C MET A 395 -4.05 -7.11 -8.65
N THR A 396 -3.79 -6.09 -9.48
CA THR A 396 -3.07 -6.27 -10.75
C THR A 396 -1.65 -6.81 -10.56
N SER A 397 -0.96 -6.46 -9.47
CA SER A 397 0.40 -6.95 -9.19
C SER A 397 0.49 -8.30 -8.45
N ALA A 398 -0.63 -8.96 -8.15
CA ALA A 398 -0.65 -10.18 -7.34
C ALA A 398 0.15 -11.32 -8.00
N ARG A 399 -0.12 -11.61 -9.28
CA ARG A 399 0.55 -12.68 -10.05
C ARG A 399 2.05 -12.45 -10.17
N THR A 400 2.47 -11.22 -10.48
CA THR A 400 3.91 -10.89 -10.59
C THR A 400 4.62 -10.99 -9.24
N SER A 401 3.96 -10.60 -8.15
CA SER A 401 4.50 -10.70 -6.80
C SER A 401 4.67 -12.14 -6.34
N GLU A 402 3.71 -13.00 -6.66
CA GLU A 402 3.77 -14.44 -6.38
C GLU A 402 4.94 -15.10 -7.13
N LEU A 403 5.05 -14.87 -8.43
CA LEU A 403 6.11 -15.43 -9.27
C LEU A 403 7.50 -14.97 -8.81
N LYS A 404 7.67 -13.68 -8.47
CA LYS A 404 8.92 -13.15 -7.88
C LYS A 404 9.26 -13.83 -6.55
N SER A 405 8.26 -14.07 -5.70
CA SER A 405 8.46 -14.77 -4.42
C SER A 405 8.91 -16.22 -4.64
N ARG A 406 8.26 -16.95 -5.56
CA ARG A 406 8.64 -18.32 -5.93
C ARG A 406 10.07 -18.37 -6.48
N LEU A 407 10.40 -17.48 -7.41
CA LEU A 407 11.75 -17.35 -7.97
C LEU A 407 12.80 -17.10 -6.89
N LYS A 408 12.52 -16.19 -5.94
CA LYS A 408 13.43 -15.90 -4.83
C LYS A 408 13.65 -17.11 -3.93
N ARG A 409 12.59 -17.88 -3.60
CA ARG A 409 12.73 -19.12 -2.80
C ARG A 409 13.61 -20.13 -3.52
N LEU A 410 13.37 -20.30 -4.82
CA LEU A 410 14.15 -21.19 -5.65
C LEU A 410 15.62 -20.76 -5.76
N ASP A 411 15.91 -19.46 -5.80
CA ASP A 411 17.29 -18.93 -5.73
C ASP A 411 17.96 -19.22 -4.37
N TRP A 412 17.20 -19.24 -3.27
CA TRP A 412 17.73 -19.64 -1.95
C TRP A 412 18.01 -21.15 -1.91
N GLU A 413 17.09 -21.97 -2.43
CA GLU A 413 17.25 -23.43 -2.51
C GLU A 413 18.43 -23.82 -3.42
N ALA A 414 18.62 -23.11 -4.52
CA ALA A 414 19.76 -23.28 -5.41
C ALA A 414 21.09 -22.96 -4.72
N LYS A 415 21.13 -21.93 -3.86
CA LYS A 415 22.33 -21.57 -3.08
C LYS A 415 22.62 -22.55 -1.94
N ALA A 416 21.58 -23.16 -1.37
CA ALA A 416 21.70 -24.13 -0.30
C ALA A 416 22.16 -25.52 -0.79
N ASN A 417 21.90 -25.87 -2.05
CA ASN A 417 22.27 -27.16 -2.64
C ASN A 417 23.54 -27.04 -3.51
N SER A 418 24.66 -27.59 -3.03
CA SER A 418 25.95 -27.62 -3.76
C SER A 418 26.09 -28.79 -4.75
N ASP A 419 25.10 -29.69 -4.85
CA ASP A 419 25.14 -30.87 -5.70
C ASP A 419 24.77 -30.56 -7.16
N ALA A 420 25.70 -30.84 -8.09
CA ALA A 420 25.55 -30.58 -9.52
C ALA A 420 24.39 -31.34 -10.18
N ASP A 421 24.01 -32.53 -9.67
CA ASP A 421 22.91 -33.34 -10.22
C ASP A 421 21.52 -32.88 -9.76
N LYS A 422 21.42 -32.22 -8.59
CA LYS A 422 20.17 -31.58 -8.12
C LYS A 422 19.96 -30.19 -8.73
N GLY A 423 20.99 -29.59 -9.33
CA GLY A 423 20.92 -28.24 -9.92
C GLY A 423 20.18 -28.17 -11.26
N LYS A 424 20.13 -29.24 -12.06
CA LYS A 424 19.45 -29.27 -13.38
C LYS A 424 17.93 -29.05 -13.32
N PRO A 425 17.16 -29.72 -12.45
CA PRO A 425 15.71 -29.46 -12.33
C PRO A 425 15.41 -28.04 -11.83
N ILE A 426 16.19 -27.57 -10.84
CA ILE A 426 16.10 -26.20 -10.30
C ILE A 426 16.35 -25.16 -11.40
N ALA A 427 17.37 -25.35 -12.24
CA ALA A 427 17.65 -24.45 -13.35
C ALA A 427 16.53 -24.40 -14.39
N LYS A 428 15.91 -25.54 -14.71
CA LYS A 428 14.78 -25.61 -15.66
C LYS A 428 13.52 -24.94 -15.10
N GLU A 429 13.21 -25.16 -13.83
CA GLU A 429 12.10 -24.50 -13.16
C GLU A 429 12.32 -22.99 -13.00
N ARG A 430 13.57 -22.56 -12.77
CA ARG A 430 13.94 -21.15 -12.79
C ARG A 430 13.65 -20.50 -14.14
N GLU A 431 14.04 -21.14 -15.23
CA GLU A 431 13.83 -20.63 -16.59
C GLU A 431 12.32 -20.54 -16.92
N SER A 432 11.52 -21.55 -16.53
CA SER A 432 10.07 -21.49 -16.74
C SER A 432 9.41 -20.40 -15.92
N LEU A 433 9.79 -20.22 -14.65
CA LEU A 433 9.30 -19.14 -13.80
C LEU A 433 9.70 -17.76 -14.31
N GLN A 434 10.89 -17.62 -14.90
CA GLN A 434 11.33 -16.37 -15.52
C GLN A 434 10.45 -16.02 -16.74
N ARG A 435 10.17 -16.98 -17.62
CA ARG A 435 9.26 -16.77 -18.76
C ARG A 435 7.85 -16.38 -18.30
N LEU A 436 7.30 -17.09 -17.32
CA LEU A 436 5.99 -16.75 -16.74
C LEU A 436 5.98 -15.38 -16.08
N LEU A 437 7.09 -14.97 -15.47
CA LEU A 437 7.23 -13.66 -14.87
C LEU A 437 7.26 -12.56 -15.94
N GLU A 438 7.97 -12.76 -17.04
CA GLU A 438 7.99 -11.82 -18.17
C GLU A 438 6.60 -11.63 -18.79
N GLU A 439 5.86 -12.73 -18.99
CA GLU A 439 4.47 -12.69 -19.45
C GLU A 439 3.57 -11.94 -18.46
N ALA A 440 3.62 -12.32 -17.17
CA ALA A 440 2.84 -11.65 -16.13
C ALA A 440 3.22 -10.17 -15.94
N GLN A 441 4.46 -9.78 -16.24
CA GLN A 441 4.89 -8.39 -16.22
C GLN A 441 4.26 -7.58 -17.35
N LYS A 442 4.15 -8.17 -18.55
CA LYS A 442 3.47 -7.52 -19.67
C LYS A 442 1.98 -7.33 -19.37
N ASP A 443 1.32 -8.37 -18.85
CA ASP A 443 -0.08 -8.28 -18.41
C ASP A 443 -0.26 -7.19 -17.35
N PHE A 444 0.63 -7.18 -16.34
CA PHE A 444 0.61 -6.17 -15.28
C PHE A 444 0.78 -4.74 -15.82
N ASP A 445 1.63 -4.53 -16.81
CA ASP A 445 1.86 -3.19 -17.38
C ASP A 445 0.62 -2.62 -18.08
N GLU A 446 -0.17 -3.48 -18.74
CA GLU A 446 -1.44 -3.13 -19.36
C GLU A 446 -2.56 -2.96 -18.32
N ASP A 447 -2.62 -3.84 -17.33
CA ASP A 447 -3.59 -3.77 -16.23
C ASP A 447 -3.37 -2.51 -15.37
N LEU A 448 -2.11 -2.17 -15.08
CA LEU A 448 -1.75 -0.93 -14.37
C LEU A 448 -2.18 0.30 -15.19
N ALA A 449 -1.93 0.29 -16.50
CA ALA A 449 -2.35 1.37 -17.39
C ALA A 449 -3.88 1.51 -17.42
N THR A 450 -4.60 0.39 -17.39
CA THR A 450 -6.07 0.37 -17.34
C THR A 450 -6.60 1.00 -16.05
N VAL A 451 -6.09 0.59 -14.90
CA VAL A 451 -6.46 1.16 -13.59
C VAL A 451 -6.15 2.65 -13.53
N TYR A 452 -4.97 3.03 -14.03
CA TYR A 452 -4.52 4.42 -14.08
C TYR A 452 -5.46 5.27 -14.96
N ALA A 453 -5.73 4.83 -16.18
CA ALA A 453 -6.59 5.55 -17.12
C ALA A 453 -8.04 5.64 -16.63
N ALA A 454 -8.58 4.55 -16.08
CA ALA A 454 -9.94 4.53 -15.55
C ALA A 454 -10.09 5.50 -14.38
N THR A 455 -9.06 5.60 -13.53
CA THR A 455 -8.99 6.58 -12.44
C THR A 455 -9.00 8.02 -12.98
N LEU A 456 -8.14 8.33 -13.95
CA LEU A 456 -8.04 9.68 -14.51
C LEU A 456 -9.33 10.11 -15.21
N LEU A 457 -9.93 9.23 -16.01
CA LEU A 457 -11.13 9.55 -16.79
C LEU A 457 -12.38 9.69 -15.92
N SER A 458 -12.61 8.75 -14.99
CA SER A 458 -13.79 8.78 -14.12
C SER A 458 -13.66 9.85 -13.02
N GLY A 459 -12.46 10.03 -12.46
CA GLY A 459 -12.28 10.77 -11.21
C GLY A 459 -12.89 10.08 -9.98
N ASP A 460 -13.30 8.81 -10.11
CA ASP A 460 -13.90 8.01 -9.03
C ASP A 460 -13.22 6.62 -8.92
N PRO A 461 -12.03 6.57 -8.30
CA PRO A 461 -11.36 5.30 -7.99
C PRO A 461 -12.19 4.29 -7.23
N SER A 462 -13.08 4.77 -6.36
CA SER A 462 -13.92 3.92 -5.51
C SER A 462 -14.94 3.15 -6.35
N ALA A 463 -15.54 3.80 -7.36
CA ALA A 463 -16.41 3.13 -8.32
C ALA A 463 -15.65 2.10 -9.15
N VAL A 464 -14.44 2.42 -9.62
CA VAL A 464 -13.58 1.48 -10.35
C VAL A 464 -13.26 0.24 -9.51
N LEU A 465 -12.85 0.43 -8.24
CA LEU A 465 -12.57 -0.68 -7.33
C LEU A 465 -13.82 -1.53 -7.10
N ARG A 466 -14.98 -0.90 -6.86
CA ARG A 466 -16.25 -1.60 -6.67
C ARG A 466 -16.57 -2.46 -7.89
N TYR A 467 -16.44 -1.92 -9.10
CA TYR A 467 -16.68 -2.64 -10.35
C TYR A 467 -15.80 -3.90 -10.46
N VAL A 468 -14.49 -3.76 -10.27
CA VAL A 468 -13.55 -4.89 -10.40
C VAL A 468 -13.78 -5.94 -9.32
N ARG A 469 -14.03 -5.52 -8.07
CA ARG A 469 -14.19 -6.44 -6.94
C ARG A 469 -15.50 -7.22 -7.00
N ASP A 470 -16.58 -6.52 -7.33
CA ASP A 470 -17.95 -7.04 -7.29
C ASP A 470 -18.38 -7.61 -8.66
N TYR A 471 -17.45 -7.65 -9.63
CA TYR A 471 -17.68 -8.18 -10.98
C TYR A 471 -18.33 -9.57 -10.95
N PRO A 472 -19.46 -9.79 -11.65
CA PRO A 472 -20.36 -10.93 -11.42
C PRO A 472 -19.87 -12.28 -12.00
N VAL A 473 -18.62 -12.36 -12.46
CA VAL A 473 -17.97 -13.61 -12.90
C VAL A 473 -17.20 -14.25 -11.75
N LYS A 474 -17.28 -15.58 -11.59
CA LYS A 474 -16.47 -16.33 -10.62
C LYS A 474 -15.28 -16.99 -11.31
N GLY A 475 -14.15 -17.06 -10.62
CA GLY A 475 -12.94 -17.75 -11.09
C GLY A 475 -11.75 -16.82 -11.32
N GLU A 476 -10.62 -17.41 -11.70
CA GLU A 476 -9.31 -16.75 -11.81
C GLU A 476 -9.26 -15.63 -12.87
N VAL A 477 -10.23 -15.58 -13.78
CA VAL A 477 -10.28 -14.63 -14.91
C VAL A 477 -11.14 -13.39 -14.60
N ARG A 478 -11.70 -13.28 -13.38
CA ARG A 478 -12.61 -12.18 -13.01
C ARG A 478 -11.97 -10.81 -13.25
N GLU A 479 -10.80 -10.58 -12.69
CA GLU A 479 -10.13 -9.28 -12.73
C GLU A 479 -9.76 -8.91 -14.16
N GLN A 480 -9.22 -9.87 -14.93
CA GLN A 480 -8.88 -9.67 -16.34
C GLN A 480 -10.07 -9.25 -17.21
N ARG A 481 -11.24 -9.86 -16.99
CA ARG A 481 -12.48 -9.49 -17.70
C ARG A 481 -13.00 -8.13 -17.28
N ALA A 482 -13.00 -7.84 -15.97
CA ALA A 482 -13.40 -6.52 -15.49
C ALA A 482 -12.51 -5.41 -16.09
N LEU A 483 -11.19 -5.63 -16.16
CA LEU A 483 -10.26 -4.68 -16.78
C LEU A 483 -10.45 -4.58 -18.30
N ALA A 484 -10.81 -5.67 -18.99
CA ALA A 484 -11.16 -5.61 -20.40
C ALA A 484 -12.41 -4.75 -20.66
N ASP A 485 -13.45 -4.91 -19.84
CA ASP A 485 -14.67 -4.11 -19.93
C ASP A 485 -14.41 -2.62 -19.68
N LEU A 486 -13.57 -2.30 -18.68
CA LEU A 486 -13.15 -0.92 -18.43
C LEU A 486 -12.41 -0.32 -19.62
N ARG A 487 -11.49 -1.08 -20.25
CA ARG A 487 -10.80 -0.65 -21.47
C ARG A 487 -11.78 -0.39 -22.62
N PHE A 488 -12.74 -1.29 -22.81
CA PHE A 488 -13.77 -1.13 -23.81
C PHE A 488 -14.58 0.15 -23.56
N ALA A 489 -15.10 0.36 -22.36
CA ALA A 489 -15.88 1.56 -22.06
C ALA A 489 -15.05 2.86 -22.21
N MET A 490 -13.80 2.88 -21.73
CA MET A 490 -12.90 4.04 -21.90
C MET A 490 -12.63 4.38 -23.38
N SER A 491 -12.65 3.39 -24.27
CA SER A 491 -12.52 3.62 -25.71
C SER A 491 -13.78 4.21 -26.35
N GLN A 492 -14.93 4.08 -25.70
CA GLN A 492 -16.19 4.70 -26.13
C GLN A 492 -16.36 6.12 -25.55
N GLY A 493 -15.67 6.44 -24.46
CA GLY A 493 -15.65 7.77 -23.85
C GLY A 493 -15.88 7.74 -22.34
N LYS A 494 -15.72 8.89 -21.69
CA LYS A 494 -15.92 9.04 -20.24
C LYS A 494 -17.34 8.67 -19.82
N ASP A 495 -18.35 9.15 -20.53
CA ASP A 495 -19.75 8.93 -20.13
C ASP A 495 -20.11 7.44 -20.23
N ALA A 496 -19.51 6.71 -21.17
CA ALA A 496 -19.63 5.25 -21.25
C ALA A 496 -18.96 4.54 -20.07
N LEU A 497 -17.77 5.00 -19.65
CA LEU A 497 -17.11 4.48 -18.44
C LEU A 497 -17.97 4.73 -17.20
N ASP A 498 -18.46 5.95 -17.02
CA ASP A 498 -19.29 6.32 -15.85
C ASP A 498 -20.58 5.49 -15.83
N TYR A 499 -21.22 5.28 -17.00
CA TYR A 499 -22.40 4.42 -17.13
C TYR A 499 -22.11 2.95 -16.78
N LEU A 500 -20.98 2.40 -17.23
CA LEU A 500 -20.56 1.04 -16.88
C LEU A 500 -20.35 0.90 -15.36
N LEU A 501 -19.68 1.87 -14.74
CA LEU A 501 -19.38 1.91 -13.31
C LEU A 501 -20.64 2.10 -12.44
N GLU A 502 -21.63 2.84 -12.94
CA GLU A 502 -22.92 3.02 -12.30
C GLU A 502 -23.74 1.72 -12.30
N LEU A 503 -23.83 1.05 -13.45
CA LEU A 503 -24.59 -0.20 -13.57
C LEU A 503 -23.94 -1.37 -12.85
N GLY A 504 -22.60 -1.43 -12.82
CA GLY A 504 -21.88 -2.56 -12.19
C GLY A 504 -22.09 -3.90 -12.91
N LEU A 505 -22.45 -3.85 -14.20
CA LEU A 505 -22.73 -5.02 -15.03
C LEU A 505 -21.61 -5.24 -16.06
N PRO A 506 -21.30 -6.49 -16.43
CA PRO A 506 -20.29 -6.81 -17.42
C PRO A 506 -20.72 -6.33 -18.81
N VAL A 507 -19.76 -6.10 -19.71
CA VAL A 507 -20.05 -5.85 -21.12
C VAL A 507 -20.47 -7.16 -21.78
N TYR A 508 -21.51 -7.10 -22.61
CA TYR A 508 -22.05 -8.28 -23.27
C TYR A 508 -21.06 -8.82 -24.32
N GLU A 509 -20.57 -10.03 -24.11
CA GLU A 509 -19.87 -10.82 -25.13
C GLU A 509 -20.85 -11.84 -25.75
N PRO A 510 -21.16 -11.76 -27.06
CA PRO A 510 -22.04 -12.72 -27.70
C PRO A 510 -21.41 -14.12 -27.68
N SER A 511 -22.14 -15.11 -27.15
CA SER A 511 -21.71 -16.51 -27.25
C SER A 511 -21.59 -16.93 -28.72
N TRP A 512 -20.73 -17.91 -29.02
CA TRP A 512 -20.49 -18.41 -30.39
C TRP A 512 -21.77 -18.76 -31.16
N ALA A 513 -22.83 -19.17 -30.46
CA ALA A 513 -24.13 -19.48 -31.05
C ALA A 513 -24.93 -18.22 -31.44
N LEU A 514 -24.78 -17.11 -30.69
CA LEU A 514 -25.45 -15.83 -30.95
C LEU A 514 -24.70 -14.99 -31.99
N SER A 515 -23.37 -15.07 -32.02
CA SER A 515 -22.55 -14.42 -33.07
C SER A 515 -22.74 -15.06 -34.45
N ALA A 516 -23.18 -16.32 -34.54
CA ALA A 516 -23.51 -16.97 -35.80
C ALA A 516 -24.86 -16.51 -36.40
N ILE A 517 -25.75 -15.89 -35.59
CA ILE A 517 -27.10 -15.47 -36.00
C ILE A 517 -27.30 -13.96 -35.95
N SER A 518 -26.37 -13.16 -35.39
CA SER A 518 -26.43 -11.70 -35.41
C SER A 518 -26.54 -11.08 -36.81
N PRO A 519 -25.98 -11.64 -37.90
CA PRO A 519 -26.17 -11.09 -39.25
C PRO A 519 -27.60 -11.23 -39.79
N LEU A 520 -28.44 -12.08 -39.18
CA LEU A 520 -29.81 -12.34 -39.60
C LEU A 520 -30.84 -11.44 -38.91
N PHE A 521 -30.44 -10.76 -37.84
CA PHE A 521 -31.26 -9.84 -37.06
C PHE A 521 -30.38 -8.68 -36.59
N PRO A 522 -30.15 -7.66 -37.45
CA PRO A 522 -29.37 -6.48 -37.12
C PRO A 522 -30.02 -5.64 -36.03
#